data_AF-A0A960GAY8-F1
#
_entry.id   AF-A0A960GAY8-F1
#
_cell.length_a   1.000
_cell.length_b   1.000
_cell.length_c   1.000
_cell.angle_alpha   90.00
_cell.angle_beta   90.00
_cell.angle_gamma   90.00
#
_symmetry.space_group_name_H-M   'P 1'
#
loop_
_entity.id
_entity.type
_entity.pdbx_description
1 polymer ?
#
loop_
_entity_poly.entity_id
_entity_poly.type
_entity_poly.pdbx_seq_one_letter_code
_entity_poly.pdbx_strand_id
1 'polypeptide(L)' 'VLDVTQIARWAGCIGNRTTVVPIPDAKHDVFLSLAEPRAAAFRELGGWLDFYLAHLDTVAAGRG' A
#
# COMPACT_ATOMS: atom_id res chain seq x y z
N VAL A 1 13.83 16.63 2.30
CA VAL A 1 13.46 15.36 2.96
C VAL A 1 11.95 15.38 3.17
N LEU A 2 11.24 14.35 2.72
CA LEU A 2 9.78 14.22 2.91
C LEU A 2 9.48 13.77 4.35
N ASP A 3 8.52 14.40 5.02
CA ASP A 3 8.07 14.02 6.37
C ASP A 3 7.03 12.88 6.27
N VAL A 4 7.50 11.67 6.56
CA VAL A 4 6.70 10.44 6.48
C VAL A 4 5.54 10.43 7.48
N THR A 5 5.69 11.14 8.59
CA THR A 5 4.66 11.24 9.65
C THR A 5 3.51 12.12 9.18
N GLN A 6 3.81 13.23 8.51
CA GLN A 6 2.79 14.09 7.91
C GLN A 6 2.05 13.37 6.78
N ILE A 7 2.77 12.64 5.92
CA ILE A 7 2.14 11.87 4.82
C ILE A 7 1.17 10.83 5.39
N ALA A 8 1.58 10.06 6.41
CA ALA A 8 0.71 9.06 7.02
C ALA A 8 -0.55 9.68 7.65
N ARG A 9 -0.42 10.85 8.27
CA ARG A 9 -1.53 11.58 8.90
C ARG A 9 -2.60 12.03 7.89
N TRP A 10 -2.19 12.44 6.69
CA TRP A 10 -3.10 12.99 5.67
C TRP A 10 -3.53 11.98 4.60
N ALA A 11 -2.86 10.83 4.49
CA ALA A 11 -3.18 9.83 3.48
C ALA A 11 -4.61 9.26 3.61
N GLY A 12 -5.18 9.27 4.81
CA GLY A 12 -6.60 8.94 5.03
C GLY A 12 -7.59 9.92 4.39
N CYS A 13 -7.17 11.14 4.06
CA CYS A 13 -8.00 12.15 3.39
C CYS A 13 -8.03 12.02 1.86
N ILE A 14 -7.27 11.08 1.27
CA ILE A 14 -7.14 10.91 -0.18
C ILE A 14 -8.36 10.16 -0.77
N GLY A 15 -9.11 9.42 0.03
CA GLY A 15 -10.31 8.74 -0.41
C GLY A 15 -10.73 7.60 0.51
N ASN A 16 -11.83 6.95 0.14
CA ASN A 16 -12.55 6.00 1.00
C ASN A 16 -11.88 4.61 1.06
N ARG A 17 -10.83 4.38 0.28
CA ARG A 17 -10.12 3.09 0.22
C ARG A 17 -8.63 3.32 0.00
N THR A 18 -7.94 3.65 1.09
CA THR A 18 -6.49 3.87 1.11
C THR A 18 -5.85 2.89 2.09
N THR A 19 -4.69 2.35 1.72
CA THR A 19 -3.81 1.59 2.61
C THR A 19 -2.50 2.37 2.75
N VAL A 20 -2.04 2.57 3.98
CA VAL A 20 -0.82 3.30 4.28
C VAL A 20 0.06 2.40 5.12
N VAL A 21 1.21 2.00 4.58
CA VAL A 21 2.14 1.11 5.27
C VAL A 21 3.51 1.77 5.36
N PRO A 22 3.99 2.11 6.57
CA PRO A 22 5.36 2.54 6.74
C PRO A 22 6.31 1.35 6.56
N ILE A 23 7.37 1.54 5.77
CA ILE A 23 8.44 0.55 5.61
C ILE A 23 9.69 1.09 6.33
N PRO A 24 10.03 0.58 7.52
CA PRO A 24 11.22 0.98 8.24
C PRO A 24 12.49 0.78 7.40
N ASP A 25 13.45 1.69 7.56
CA ASP A 25 14.77 1.65 6.91
C ASP A 25 14.75 1.69 5.38
N ALA A 26 13.59 1.94 4.77
CA ALA A 26 13.48 2.22 3.34
C ALA A 26 14.14 3.56 3.00
N LYS A 27 14.76 3.60 1.82
CA LYS A 27 15.17 4.84 1.16
C LYS A 27 13.94 5.65 0.73
N HIS A 28 14.20 6.86 0.24
CA HIS A 28 13.16 7.69 -0.39
C HIS A 28 12.43 6.97 -1.54
N ASP A 29 13.16 6.18 -2.33
CA ASP A 29 12.56 5.21 -3.22
C ASP A 29 12.53 3.84 -2.53
N VAL A 30 11.33 3.44 -2.10
CA VAL A 30 11.09 2.21 -1.35
C VAL A 30 11.47 0.97 -2.18
N PHE A 31 11.20 0.98 -3.49
CA PHE A 31 11.49 -0.17 -4.36
C PHE A 31 12.97 -0.23 -4.78
N LEU A 32 13.72 0.85 -4.63
CA LEU A 32 15.19 0.89 -4.78
C LEU A 32 15.96 0.74 -3.46
N SER A 33 15.26 0.37 -2.38
CA SER A 33 15.85 0.12 -1.06
C SER A 33 16.66 -1.19 -1.02
N LEU A 34 17.30 -1.44 0.12
CA LEU A 34 17.99 -2.70 0.40
C LEU A 34 17.02 -3.89 0.39
N ALA A 35 17.55 -5.11 0.35
CA ALA A 35 16.76 -6.31 0.10
C ALA A 35 15.58 -6.48 1.06
N GLU A 36 15.78 -6.25 2.36
CA GLU A 36 14.75 -6.39 3.39
C GLU A 36 13.58 -5.40 3.23
N PRO A 37 13.79 -4.06 3.26
CA PRO A 37 12.70 -3.11 3.08
C PRO A 37 12.02 -3.24 1.71
N ARG A 38 12.80 -3.57 0.66
CA ARG A 38 12.25 -3.82 -0.67
C ARG A 38 11.33 -5.05 -0.69
N ALA A 39 11.72 -6.13 -0.03
CA ALA A 39 10.89 -7.33 0.08
C ALA A 39 9.61 -7.04 0.89
N ALA A 40 9.69 -6.25 1.96
CA ALA A 40 8.52 -5.81 2.70
C ALA A 40 7.53 -5.04 1.81
N ALA A 41 8.02 -4.07 1.03
CA ALA A 41 7.19 -3.31 0.11
C ALA A 41 6.48 -4.17 -0.94
N PHE A 42 7.18 -5.15 -1.53
CA PHE A 42 6.55 -6.08 -2.48
C PHE A 42 5.50 -7.00 -1.83
N ARG A 43 5.69 -7.42 -0.58
CA ARG A 43 4.67 -8.20 0.14
C ARG A 43 3.39 -7.39 0.37
N GLU A 44 3.52 -6.15 0.82
CA GLU A 44 2.38 -5.26 1.03
C GLU A 44 1.63 -4.96 -0.27
N LEU A 45 2.38 -4.72 -1.36
CA LEU A 45 1.78 -4.54 -2.69
C LEU A 45 1.02 -5.79 -3.16
N GLY A 46 1.62 -6.98 -2.99
CA GLY A 46 0.98 -8.25 -3.34
C GLY A 46 -0.33 -8.45 -2.58
N GLY A 47 -0.31 -8.28 -1.25
CA GLY A 47 -1.52 -8.40 -0.43
C GLY A 47 -2.60 -7.40 -0.80
N TRP A 48 -2.22 -6.16 -1.16
CA TRP A 48 -3.17 -5.17 -1.64
C TRP A 48 -3.82 -5.58 -2.97
N LEU A 49 -3.04 -6.12 -3.92
CA LEU A 49 -3.56 -6.61 -5.20
C LEU A 49 -4.52 -7.79 -5.01
N ASP A 50 -4.16 -8.76 -4.16
CA ASP A 50 -5.02 -9.91 -3.86
C ASP A 50 -6.37 -9.47 -3.28
N PHE A 51 -6.33 -8.54 -2.32
CA PHE A 51 -7.54 -7.94 -1.76
C PHE A 51 -8.36 -7.18 -2.81
N TYR A 52 -7.70 -6.45 -3.71
CA TYR A 52 -8.37 -5.69 -4.76
C TYR A 52 -9.09 -6.60 -5.75
N LEU A 53 -8.45 -7.68 -6.18
CA LEU A 53 -9.03 -8.67 -7.08
C LEU A 53 -10.24 -9.37 -6.45
N ALA A 54 -10.11 -9.85 -5.21
CA ALA A 54 -11.24 -10.47 -4.49
C ALA A 54 -12.42 -9.51 -4.32
N HIS A 55 -12.15 -8.22 -4.11
CA HIS A 55 -13.20 -7.20 -4.07
C HIS A 55 -13.91 -7.05 -5.43
N LEU A 56 -13.17 -7.02 -6.54
CA LEU A 56 -13.77 -6.94 -7.87
C LEU A 56 -14.67 -8.14 -8.16
N ASP A 57 -14.25 -9.35 -7.79
CA ASP A 57 -15.05 -10.57 -7.95
C ASP A 57 -16.34 -10.50 -7.13
N THR A 58 -16.26 -10.01 -5.89
CA THR A 58 -17.43 -9.83 -5.02
C THR A 58 -18.43 -8.85 -5.63
N VAL A 59 -17.96 -7.72 -6.16
CA VAL A 59 -18.83 -6.71 -6.78
C VAL A 59 -19.40 -7.24 -8.11
N ALA A 60 -18.65 -8.05 -8.86
CA ALA A 60 -19.16 -8.70 -10.07
C ALA A 60 -20.27 -9.71 -9.76
N ALA A 61 -20.08 -10.55 -8.74
CA ALA A 61 -21.06 -11.56 -8.32
C ALA A 61 -22.37 -10.95 -7.79
N GLY A 62 -22.30 -9.80 -7.10
CA GLY A 62 -23.49 -9.11 -6.56
C GLY A 62 -24.31 -8.33 -7.59
N ARG A 63 -23.88 -8.27 -8.86
CA ARG A 63 -24.60 -7.61 -9.96
C ARG A 63 -25.36 -8.58 -10.88
N GLY A 64 -25.28 -9.89 -10.60
CA GLY A 64 -25.96 -10.95 -11.35
C GLY A 64 -27.32 -11.32 -10.77
#